data_AF-A0A7J9AYS7-F1
#
_entry.id   AF-A0A7J9AYS7-F1
#
_cell.length_a   1.000
_cell.length_b   1.000
_cell.length_c   1.000
_cell.angle_alpha   90.00
_cell.angle_beta   90.00
_cell.angle_gamma   90.00
#
_symmetry.space_group_name_H-M   'P 1'
#
loop_
_entity.id
_entity.type
_entity.pdbx_description
1 polymer ?
#
loop_
_entity_poly.entity_id
_entity_poly.type
_entity_poly.pdbx_seq_one_letter_code
_entity_poly.pdbx_strand_id
1 'polypeptide(L)'
;EELACDEAELGPEGFAEKLHSQQKLHEQQLEMLKYMRKFHFDDQSAILEKLHHQMEDANFESEASILSAEQIQEIVRRRVSPLFRP
;
A
#
# COMPACT_ATOMS: atom_id res chain seq x y z
N GLU A 1 -25.95 19.11 -2.27
CA GLU A 1 -24.68 18.84 -2.93
C GLU A 1 -24.82 17.47 -3.57
N GLU A 2 -25.11 17.42 -4.87
CA GLU A 2 -25.01 16.17 -5.62
C GLU A 2 -23.52 15.93 -5.79
N LEU A 3 -22.94 15.05 -4.99
CA LEU A 3 -21.61 14.51 -5.25
C LEU A 3 -21.75 13.66 -6.51
N ALA A 4 -21.59 14.29 -7.69
CA ALA A 4 -21.34 13.54 -8.90
C ALA A 4 -20.12 12.65 -8.60
N CYS A 5 -20.25 11.34 -8.77
CA CYS A 5 -19.05 10.50 -8.79
C CYS A 5 -18.17 11.06 -9.91
N ASP A 6 -16.93 11.45 -9.62
CA ASP A 6 -15.98 11.97 -10.63
C ASP A 6 -15.86 11.02 -11.85
N GLU A 7 -16.18 9.75 -11.64
CA GLU A 7 -16.26 8.68 -12.65
C GLU A 7 -17.33 8.88 -13.71
N ALA A 8 -18.44 9.55 -13.38
CA ALA A 8 -19.53 9.83 -14.30
C ALA A 8 -19.20 10.98 -15.27
N GLU A 9 -18.17 11.78 -14.97
CA GLU A 9 -17.65 12.83 -15.85
C GLU A 9 -16.59 12.31 -16.83
N LEU A 10 -16.03 11.14 -16.57
CA LEU A 10 -15.03 10.53 -17.44
C LEU A 10 -15.70 10.01 -18.70
N GLY A 11 -15.23 10.48 -19.86
CA GLY A 11 -15.56 9.85 -21.14
C GLY A 11 -15.05 8.40 -21.21
N PRO A 12 -15.45 7.62 -22.23
CA PRO A 12 -15.09 6.20 -22.35
C PRO A 12 -13.59 5.92 -22.24
N GLU A 13 -12.74 6.80 -22.80
CA GLU A 13 -11.28 6.70 -22.72
C GLU A 13 -10.78 6.94 -21.29
N GLY A 14 -11.21 8.03 -20.65
CA GLY A 14 -10.82 8.33 -19.26
C GLY A 14 -11.29 7.26 -18.27
N PHE A 15 -12.47 6.68 -18.50
CA PHE A 15 -12.94 5.54 -17.71
C PHE A 15 -12.07 4.30 -17.91
N ALA A 16 -11.70 3.97 -19.15
CA ALA A 16 -10.83 2.84 -19.45
C ALA A 16 -9.43 3.01 -18.84
N GLU A 17 -8.86 4.22 -18.87
CA GLU A 17 -7.58 4.54 -18.24
C GLU A 17 -7.65 4.40 -16.72
N LYS A 18 -8.70 4.93 -16.08
CA LYS A 18 -8.92 4.79 -14.63
C LYS A 18 -9.07 3.32 -14.22
N LEU A 19 -9.81 2.54 -15.00
CA LEU A 19 -9.98 1.11 -14.72
C LEU A 19 -8.64 0.36 -14.82
N HIS A 20 -7.85 0.68 -15.85
CA HIS A 20 -6.53 0.07 -16.04
C HIS A 20 -5.56 0.46 -14.92
N SER A 21 -5.55 1.73 -14.50
CA SER A 21 -4.68 2.17 -13.39
C SER A 21 -5.08 1.50 -12.07
N GLN A 22 -6.38 1.38 -11.79
CA GLN A 22 -6.86 0.63 -10.62
C GLN A 22 -6.49 -0.85 -10.69
N GLN A 23 -6.64 -1.51 -11.85
CA GLN A 23 -6.24 -2.90 -12.00
C GLN A 23 -4.75 -3.09 -11.68
N LYS A 24 -3.89 -2.22 -12.23
CA LYS A 24 -2.45 -2.25 -11.97
C LYS A 24 -2.13 -2.05 -10.49
N LEU A 25 -2.80 -1.12 -9.82
CA LEU A 25 -2.65 -0.90 -8.38
C LEU A 25 -2.98 -2.17 -7.59
N HIS A 26 -4.11 -2.81 -7.89
CA HIS A 26 -4.51 -4.05 -7.22
C HIS A 26 -3.51 -5.20 -7.47
N GLU A 27 -2.94 -5.30 -8.67
CA GLU A 27 -1.89 -6.27 -8.98
C GLU A 27 -0.64 -6.05 -8.11
N GLN A 28 -0.22 -4.79 -7.94
CA GLN A 28 0.91 -4.43 -7.09
C GLN A 28 0.64 -4.70 -5.60
N GLN A 29 -0.55 -4.37 -5.09
CA GLN A 29 -0.96 -4.72 -3.73
C GLN A 29 -0.92 -6.23 -3.50
N LEU A 30 -1.41 -7.02 -4.46
CA LEU A 30 -1.37 -8.48 -4.37
C LEU A 30 0.06 -9.02 -4.36
N GLU A 31 0.95 -8.48 -5.18
CA GLU A 31 2.36 -8.86 -5.19
C GLU A 31 3.04 -8.53 -3.85
N MET A 32 2.80 -7.34 -3.31
CA MET A 32 3.26 -6.93 -1.99
C MET A 32 2.79 -7.91 -0.90
N LEU A 33 1.50 -8.27 -0.87
CA LEU A 33 0.96 -9.22 0.11
C LEU A 33 1.55 -10.64 -0.04
N LYS A 34 1.83 -11.07 -1.27
CA LYS A 34 2.54 -12.35 -1.52
C LYS A 34 3.97 -12.29 -1.01
N TYR A 35 4.66 -11.17 -1.19
CA TYR A 35 6.01 -10.96 -0.70
C TYR A 35 6.07 -10.92 0.83
N MET A 36 5.14 -10.19 1.46
CA MET A 36 5.00 -10.07 2.91
C MET A 36 4.83 -11.43 3.61
N ARG A 37 4.14 -12.39 2.97
CA ARG A 37 3.92 -13.74 3.51
C ARG A 37 5.20 -14.53 3.77
N LYS A 38 6.33 -14.11 3.21
CA LYS A 38 7.65 -14.76 3.40
C LYS A 38 8.28 -14.45 4.77
N PHE A 39 7.76 -13.46 5.49
CA PHE A 39 8.30 -13.02 6.80
C PHE A 39 7.56 -13.66 7.98
N HIS A 40 8.12 -13.53 9.18
CA HIS A 40 7.51 -14.05 10.41
C HIS A 40 6.20 -13.31 10.73
N PHE A 41 5.28 -13.93 11.47
CA PHE A 41 3.96 -13.34 11.77
C PHE A 41 4.08 -11.94 12.40
N ASP A 42 4.96 -11.76 13.37
CA ASP A 42 5.18 -10.46 14.00
C ASP A 42 5.65 -9.39 13.01
N ASP A 43 6.46 -9.79 12.03
CA ASP A 43 6.96 -8.87 11.00
C ASP A 43 5.88 -8.52 10.00
N GLN A 44 5.02 -9.48 9.62
CA GLN A 44 3.84 -9.22 8.81
C GLN A 44 2.92 -8.19 9.48
N SER A 45 2.66 -8.33 10.78
CA SER A 45 1.88 -7.35 11.57
C SER A 45 2.54 -5.97 11.56
N ALA A 46 3.86 -5.89 11.78
CA ALA A 46 4.57 -4.61 11.78
C ALA A 46 4.55 -3.93 10.39
N ILE A 47 4.64 -4.72 9.31
CA ILE A 47 4.52 -4.22 7.93
C ILE A 47 3.12 -3.63 7.70
N LEU A 48 2.07 -4.35 8.08
CA LEU A 48 0.68 -3.89 7.95
C LEU A 48 0.40 -2.65 8.80
N GLU A 49 0.92 -2.59 10.02
CA GLU A 49 0.84 -1.39 10.86
C GLU A 49 1.50 -0.19 10.17
N LYS A 50 2.69 -0.34 9.57
CA LYS A 50 3.32 0.77 8.84
C LYS A 50 2.58 1.16 7.58
N LEU A 51 2.02 0.20 6.86
CA LEU A 51 1.16 0.50 5.73
C LEU A 51 -0.06 1.32 6.15
N HIS A 52 -0.70 0.97 7.27
CA HIS A 52 -1.84 1.71 7.80
C HIS A 52 -1.49 3.16 8.12
N HIS A 53 -0.40 3.40 8.86
CA HIS A 53 0.05 4.76 9.17
C HIS A 53 0.38 5.55 7.89
N GLN A 54 1.02 4.93 6.91
CA GLN A 54 1.30 5.57 5.62
C GLN A 54 0.01 5.99 4.90
N MET A 55 -1.02 5.14 4.94
CA MET A 55 -2.32 5.49 4.38
C MET A 55 -3.01 6.60 5.16
N GLU A 56 -2.97 6.58 6.50
CA GLU A 56 -3.51 7.66 7.33
C GLU A 56 -2.82 9.01 7.04
N ASP A 57 -1.50 9.03 6.96
CA ASP A 57 -0.70 10.22 6.66
C ASP A 57 -1.02 10.77 5.25
N ALA A 58 -1.39 9.90 4.33
CA ALA A 58 -1.81 10.24 2.96
C ALA A 58 -3.33 10.38 2.80
N ASN A 59 -4.08 10.52 3.90
CA ASN A 59 -5.55 10.65 3.88
C ASN A 59 -6.26 9.56 3.04
N PHE A 60 -5.74 8.34 3.13
CA PHE A 60 -6.21 7.15 2.43
C PHE A 60 -6.21 7.25 0.89
N GLU A 61 -5.32 8.07 0.33
CA GLU A 61 -5.05 8.05 -1.11
C GLU A 61 -4.62 6.66 -1.57
N SER A 62 -5.22 6.18 -2.67
CA SER A 62 -5.04 4.80 -3.14
C SER A 62 -3.58 4.46 -3.47
N GLU A 63 -2.79 5.42 -3.94
CA GLU A 63 -1.37 5.22 -4.27
C GLU A 63 -0.52 4.92 -3.02
N ALA A 64 -0.94 5.39 -1.84
CA ALA A 64 -0.25 5.16 -0.57
C ALA A 64 -0.46 3.74 -0.01
N SER A 65 -1.26 2.89 -0.66
CA SER A 65 -1.59 1.54 -0.21
C SER A 65 -0.55 0.47 -0.58
N ILE A 66 0.64 0.88 -1.06
CA ILE A 66 1.71 -0.01 -1.49
C ILE A 66 3.01 0.32 -0.75
N LEU A 67 3.73 -0.73 -0.37
CA LEU A 67 5.12 -0.68 0.05
C LEU A 67 5.98 -1.45 -0.94
N SER A 68 7.13 -0.89 -1.29
CA SER A 68 8.13 -1.59 -2.09
C SER A 68 8.77 -2.74 -1.30
N ALA A 69 9.40 -3.68 -2.00
CA ALA A 69 10.12 -4.78 -1.36
C ALA A 69 11.24 -4.27 -0.44
N GLU A 70 11.90 -3.18 -0.82
CA GLU A 70 12.96 -2.52 -0.05
C GLU A 70 12.40 -1.90 1.24
N GLN A 71 11.26 -1.21 1.16
CA GLN A 71 10.59 -0.64 2.34
C GLN A 71 10.17 -1.74 3.31
N ILE A 72 9.62 -2.85 2.80
CA ILE A 72 9.27 -4.02 3.61
C ILE A 72 10.51 -4.59 4.31
N GLN A 73 11.61 -4.79 3.57
CA GLN A 73 12.86 -5.30 4.15
C GLN A 73 13.42 -4.37 5.22
N GLU A 74 13.32 -3.06 5.03
CA GLU A 74 13.75 -2.08 6.02
C GLU A 74 12.93 -2.16 7.30
N ILE A 75 11.60 -2.29 7.20
CA ILE A 75 10.71 -2.46 8.37
C ILE A 75 11.13 -3.69 9.18
N VAL A 76 11.35 -4.82 8.51
CA VAL A 76 11.79 -6.06 9.17
C VAL A 76 13.18 -5.90 9.79
N ARG A 77 14.14 -5.32 9.05
CA ARG A 77 15.51 -5.12 9.52
C ARG A 77 15.59 -4.26 10.79
N ARG A 78 14.81 -3.17 10.85
CA ARG A 78 14.80 -2.26 12.01
C ARG A 78 14.32 -2.94 13.29
N ARG A 79 13.52 -4.01 13.20
CA ARG A 79 13.06 -4.79 14.35
C ARG A 79 14.07 -5.81 14.86
N VAL A 80 14.88 -6.39 13.97
CA VAL A 80 15.92 -7.37 14.35
C VAL A 80 17.25 -6.73 14.77
N SER A 81 17.44 -5.43 14.51
CA SER A 81 18.57 -4.70 15.11
C SER A 81 18.39 -4.63 16.62
N PRO A 82 19.35 -5.12 17.43
CA PRO A 82 19.30 -4.92 18.86
C PRO A 82 19.31 -3.42 19.10
N LEU A 83 18.23 -2.90 19.67
CA LEU A 83 18.21 -1.58 20.27
C LEU A 83 19.30 -1.60 21.34
N PHE A 84 20.47 -1.05 21.01
CA PHE A 84 21.45 -0.62 22.01
C PHE A 84 20.72 0.38 22.90
N ARG A 85 20.18 -0.12 24.01
CA ARG A 85 19.69 0.71 25.10
C ARG A 85 20.90 0.94 26.01
N PRO A 86 21.41 2.17 26.17
CA PRO A 86 22.40 2.48 27.18
C PRO A 86 21.84 2.25 28.60
#